data_AF-A0A662W1V7-F1
#
_entry.id   AF-A0A662W1V7-F1
#
_cell.length_a   1.000
_cell.length_b   1.000
_cell.length_c   1.000
_cell.angle_alpha   90.00
_cell.angle_beta   90.00
_cell.angle_gamma   90.00
#
_symmetry.space_group_name_H-M   'P 1'
#
loop_
_entity.id
_entity.type
_entity.pdbx_description
1 polymer ?
#
loop_
_entity_poly.entity_id
_entity_poly.type
_entity_poly.pdbx_seq_one_letter_code
_entity_poly.pdbx_strand_id
1 'polypeptide(L)'
;MGELRMGLSGIVGVLAWSNNRWSGFDWEGFEKRGRYGFEYVKQTGTAHEWWNFYDDFDEEFYIGHIETGGKKITKLQSGIILFISRNINDGKYYFVGFYGKGSYKEKGFETNKKLDELLPDEVKNYWNERLLRGDLPDWIQKYIKEVLNRKVSYKGIINGEKKLSAVFDPECYVEIIPTDLGARQFGQWSFMYIGDKNKENIRKILLKSRQKHEELLERENLPESRKQEINTIIKKIALTLKSFDTNLLKEALIKLKEEYGEYWKKNSDKVLKAYREFAERVIEGEDPKVLDSELQTKYREMLKQYKDIDKLFWFIFGVKGVQYLDNEDIEKFRRFLKEMKSAVGEDEAWDVFERYKNDIKGMKTIALSTWASILHTDKFIPLWWKRDDGVINERNISLLNEVTLKHGISLLDEIRSKKTLPLDTFYEIYPKLTMELKSISNEIGIDNLLEVAFYLSKGEYRRPQVFLIQVTGSPAKHNIVEFEDRTYSDEVIKYNYYRHEGSIEGKDSDFKKVNIGDYILVYCATDVKECPGKLKYVYEVIGKENLPENELDYAIKSGKIAPKDEVELRKIPRILRLRLLHTLKGLDLKRIQKLVDEGVLSPSMKNCGTIGFNIKKVE
;
A
#
# COMPACT_ATOMS: atom_id res chain seq x y z
N MET A 1 -8.38 -11.05 19.24
CA MET A 1 -8.03 -9.63 19.03
C MET A 1 -7.56 -9.52 17.59
N GLY A 2 -8.41 -9.01 16.70
CA GLY A 2 -8.11 -8.98 15.27
C GLY A 2 -7.43 -7.67 14.89
N GLU A 3 -6.20 -7.76 14.38
CA GLU A 3 -5.55 -6.64 13.71
C GLU A 3 -6.37 -6.28 12.47
N LEU A 4 -7.07 -5.15 12.57
CA LEU A 4 -7.77 -4.53 11.47
C LEU A 4 -6.74 -4.06 10.44
N ARG A 5 -6.58 -4.84 9.37
CA ARG A 5 -5.99 -4.39 8.10
C ARG A 5 -6.84 -3.24 7.56
N MET A 6 -6.48 -2.00 7.88
CA MET A 6 -7.08 -0.80 7.31
C MET A 6 -6.17 -0.29 6.20
N GLY A 7 -6.66 -0.32 4.96
CA GLY A 7 -6.13 0.58 3.95
C GLY A 7 -6.16 2.00 4.51
N LEU A 8 -5.03 2.71 4.47
CA LEU A 8 -4.87 4.03 5.05
C LEU A 8 -6.00 4.96 4.57
N SER A 9 -7.00 5.17 5.43
CA SER A 9 -8.09 6.10 5.23
C SER A 9 -7.61 7.45 5.78
N GLY A 10 -7.89 8.53 5.06
CA GLY A 10 -7.39 9.83 5.46
C GLY A 10 -8.09 10.95 4.74
N ILE A 11 -7.90 12.17 5.25
CA ILE A 11 -8.42 13.38 4.62
C ILE A 11 -7.36 14.46 4.57
N VAL A 12 -7.56 15.42 3.68
CA VAL A 12 -6.90 16.72 3.68
C VAL A 12 -7.93 17.76 4.08
N GLY A 13 -7.70 18.47 5.19
CA GLY A 13 -8.52 19.58 5.66
C GLY A 13 -7.88 20.92 5.36
N VAL A 14 -8.69 21.91 4.99
CA VAL A 14 -8.23 23.30 4.82
C VAL A 14 -8.47 24.06 6.13
N LEU A 15 -7.40 24.61 6.70
CA LEU A 15 -7.47 25.43 7.91
C LEU A 15 -7.40 26.91 7.56
N ALA A 16 -8.13 27.73 8.33
CA ALA A 16 -7.87 29.16 8.39
C ALA A 16 -6.42 29.39 8.86
N TRP A 17 -5.68 30.27 8.19
CA TRP A 17 -4.29 30.57 8.57
C TRP A 17 -4.20 31.05 10.01
N SER A 18 -3.12 30.67 10.68
CA SER A 18 -2.81 31.14 12.03
C SER A 18 -1.32 31.47 12.10
N ASN A 19 -1.01 32.63 12.70
CA ASN A 19 0.36 33.09 12.93
C ASN A 19 0.96 32.53 14.24
N ASN A 20 0.12 31.92 15.08
CA ASN A 20 0.50 31.25 16.32
C ASN A 20 0.46 29.72 16.21
N ARG A 21 0.67 29.16 15.02
CA ARG A 21 0.76 27.70 14.78
C ARG A 21 -0.47 26.93 15.28
N TRP A 22 -1.65 27.53 15.14
CA TRP A 22 -2.95 26.99 15.55
C TRP A 22 -2.99 26.56 17.03
N SER A 23 -2.25 27.25 17.88
CA SER A 23 -2.18 26.99 19.32
C SER A 23 -3.08 27.92 20.16
N GLY A 24 -4.18 28.42 19.58
CA GLY A 24 -5.12 29.31 20.27
C GLY A 24 -5.45 30.57 19.49
N PHE A 25 -6.02 31.58 20.16
CA PHE A 25 -6.46 32.82 19.52
C PHE A 25 -5.33 33.58 18.81
N ASP A 26 -5.52 33.93 17.53
CA ASP A 26 -4.53 34.62 16.70
C ASP A 26 -4.85 36.12 16.54
N TRP A 27 -4.11 36.96 17.25
CA TRP A 27 -4.26 38.42 17.18
C TRP A 27 -3.95 38.99 15.80
N GLU A 28 -2.89 38.52 15.15
CA GLU A 28 -2.52 38.99 13.82
C GLU A 28 -3.60 38.58 12.79
N GLY A 29 -4.12 37.37 12.94
CA GLY A 29 -5.27 36.88 12.17
C GLY A 29 -6.52 37.75 12.38
N PHE A 30 -6.82 38.13 13.63
CA PHE A 30 -7.94 39.00 13.98
C PHE A 30 -7.81 40.40 13.37
N GLU A 31 -6.63 41.03 13.47
CA GLU A 31 -6.36 42.34 12.89
C GLU A 31 -6.47 42.31 11.35
N LYS A 32 -5.97 41.23 10.73
CA LYS A 32 -5.99 41.03 9.28
C LYS A 32 -7.20 40.23 8.78
N ARG A 33 -8.25 40.10 9.58
CA ARG A 33 -9.46 39.27 9.28
C ARG A 33 -10.05 39.50 7.89
N GLY A 34 -9.97 40.72 7.35
CA GLY A 34 -10.43 41.05 5.99
C GLY A 34 -9.69 40.32 4.86
N ARG A 35 -8.50 39.76 5.10
CA ARG A 35 -7.69 39.02 4.12
C ARG A 35 -8.05 37.54 4.01
N TYR A 36 -8.84 37.00 4.95
CA TYR A 36 -9.21 35.59 4.92
C TYR A 36 -10.19 35.29 3.78
N GLY A 37 -10.14 34.06 3.25
CA GLY A 37 -11.14 33.58 2.27
C GLY A 37 -12.47 33.15 2.90
N PHE A 38 -12.55 33.09 4.23
CA PHE A 38 -13.70 32.58 4.97
C PHE A 38 -14.59 33.73 5.45
N GLU A 39 -15.85 33.74 5.00
CA GLU A 39 -16.78 34.82 5.35
C GLU A 39 -17.03 34.91 6.86
N TYR A 40 -17.12 33.77 7.54
CA TYR A 40 -17.22 33.72 8.99
C TYR A 40 -16.08 34.51 9.66
N VAL A 41 -14.82 34.24 9.26
CA VAL A 41 -13.63 34.91 9.83
C VAL A 41 -13.65 36.41 9.53
N LYS A 42 -14.08 36.84 8.34
CA LYS A 42 -14.21 38.27 8.02
C LYS A 42 -15.21 38.97 8.94
N GLN A 43 -16.32 38.31 9.25
CA GLN A 43 -17.41 38.87 10.06
C GLN A 43 -17.08 38.86 11.55
N THR A 44 -16.60 37.73 12.08
CA THR A 44 -16.35 37.57 13.51
C THR A 44 -14.93 37.97 13.92
N GLY A 45 -13.97 37.94 13.01
CA GLY A 45 -12.55 38.04 13.34
C GLY A 45 -11.98 36.78 13.99
N THR A 46 -12.74 35.69 14.06
CA THR A 46 -12.34 34.45 14.73
C THR A 46 -12.40 33.26 13.76
N ALA A 47 -11.55 32.25 13.97
CA ALA A 47 -11.63 30.98 13.25
C ALA A 47 -11.56 29.81 14.24
N HIS A 48 -12.47 28.84 14.12
CA HIS A 48 -12.46 27.66 15.00
C HIS A 48 -11.20 26.82 14.84
N GLU A 49 -10.63 26.81 13.63
CA GLU A 49 -9.42 26.07 13.30
C GLU A 49 -8.18 26.55 14.07
N TRP A 50 -8.18 27.76 14.62
CA TRP A 50 -7.06 28.33 15.38
C TRP A 50 -6.70 27.57 16.64
N TRP A 51 -7.57 26.68 17.12
CA TRP A 51 -7.28 25.82 18.28
C TRP A 51 -6.92 24.38 17.91
N ASN A 52 -6.66 24.06 16.63
CA ASN A 52 -6.38 22.69 16.20
C ASN A 52 -5.12 22.06 16.85
N PHE A 53 -4.17 22.84 17.32
CA PHE A 53 -3.01 22.33 18.05
C PHE A 53 -2.94 22.94 19.45
N TYR A 54 -4.09 23.32 20.02
CA TYR A 54 -4.18 23.83 21.38
C TYR A 54 -4.05 22.68 22.39
N ASP A 55 -3.06 22.79 23.27
CA ASP A 55 -2.69 21.69 24.16
C ASP A 55 -3.65 21.49 25.33
N ASP A 56 -4.37 22.53 25.77
CA ASP A 56 -5.14 22.50 27.02
C ASP A 56 -6.53 21.85 26.89
N PHE A 57 -6.90 21.32 25.72
CA PHE A 57 -8.19 20.66 25.55
C PHE A 57 -8.22 19.23 26.09
N ASP A 58 -7.12 18.49 25.94
CA ASP A 58 -7.00 17.09 26.32
C ASP A 58 -5.52 16.71 26.45
N GLU A 59 -5.18 15.83 27.39
CA GLU A 59 -3.79 15.42 27.65
C GLU A 59 -3.21 14.55 26.53
N GLU A 60 -4.02 13.69 25.93
CA GLU A 60 -3.59 12.67 24.97
C GLU A 60 -3.88 13.05 23.51
N PHE A 61 -4.91 13.87 23.28
CA PHE A 61 -5.41 14.18 21.95
C PHE A 61 -5.35 15.68 21.64
N TYR A 62 -5.00 16.01 20.40
CA TYR A 62 -5.42 17.29 19.84
C TYR A 62 -6.89 17.19 19.44
N ILE A 63 -7.68 18.21 19.77
CA ILE A 63 -9.09 18.32 19.38
C ILE A 63 -9.23 19.53 18.47
N GLY A 64 -9.67 19.30 17.24
CA GLY A 64 -9.65 20.31 16.18
C GLY A 64 -10.94 20.41 15.39
N HIS A 65 -11.00 21.41 14.53
CA HIS A 65 -12.09 21.70 13.63
C HIS A 65 -11.60 21.77 12.18
N ILE A 66 -12.49 21.44 11.24
CA ILE A 66 -12.35 21.76 9.82
C ILE A 66 -13.75 22.19 9.38
N GLU A 67 -13.90 23.38 8.80
CA GLU A 67 -15.17 23.77 8.19
C GLU A 67 -15.57 22.75 7.10
N THR A 68 -16.78 22.17 7.19
CA THR A 68 -17.23 21.14 6.24
C THR A 68 -18.31 21.61 5.28
N GLY A 69 -18.82 22.83 5.44
CA GLY A 69 -19.97 23.34 4.69
C GLY A 69 -21.22 22.48 4.89
N GLY A 70 -21.37 21.89 6.07
CA GLY A 70 -22.45 20.95 6.41
C GLY A 70 -22.27 19.52 5.90
N LYS A 71 -21.15 19.20 5.23
CA LYS A 71 -20.86 17.83 4.77
C LYS A 71 -20.33 16.97 5.91
N LYS A 72 -20.71 15.70 5.94
CA LYS A 72 -20.22 14.72 6.92
C LYS A 72 -18.95 14.03 6.44
N ILE A 73 -17.96 13.86 7.31
CA ILE A 73 -16.73 13.11 7.04
C ILE A 73 -16.96 11.62 7.36
N THR A 74 -17.73 10.94 6.53
CA THR A 74 -18.20 9.57 6.81
C THR A 74 -17.15 8.48 6.64
N LYS A 75 -16.05 8.72 5.90
CA LYS A 75 -15.04 7.68 5.59
C LYS A 75 -13.83 7.66 6.53
N LEU A 76 -13.73 8.63 7.45
CA LEU A 76 -12.61 8.72 8.39
C LEU A 76 -13.01 8.13 9.75
N GLN A 77 -12.71 6.84 9.97
CA GLN A 77 -12.91 6.21 11.28
C GLN A 77 -11.67 6.33 12.16
N SER A 78 -10.50 6.00 11.61
CA SER A 78 -9.19 6.24 12.22
C SER A 78 -8.14 6.24 11.11
N GLY A 79 -7.34 7.29 11.01
CA GLY A 79 -6.55 7.52 9.81
C GLY A 79 -5.55 8.67 9.92
N ILE A 80 -5.17 9.24 8.78
CA ILE A 80 -4.36 10.48 8.76
C ILE A 80 -5.23 11.68 8.37
N ILE A 81 -5.05 12.79 9.07
CA ILE A 81 -5.65 14.08 8.69
C ILE A 81 -4.51 15.03 8.36
N LEU A 82 -4.39 15.43 7.11
CA LEU A 82 -3.41 16.41 6.67
C LEU A 82 -4.04 17.80 6.73
N PHE A 83 -3.28 18.80 7.16
CA PHE A 83 -3.73 20.17 7.21
C PHE A 83 -2.99 21.02 6.21
N ILE A 84 -3.78 21.72 5.39
CA ILE A 84 -3.28 22.73 4.49
C ILE A 84 -3.88 24.08 4.86
N SER A 85 -3.14 25.16 4.66
CA SER A 85 -3.64 26.49 4.96
C SER A 85 -3.17 27.50 3.92
N ARG A 86 -4.02 28.46 3.62
CA ARG A 86 -3.73 29.56 2.70
C ARG A 86 -3.16 30.73 3.48
N ASN A 87 -1.89 31.05 3.28
CA ASN A 87 -1.26 32.16 3.97
C ASN A 87 -1.89 33.50 3.56
N ILE A 88 -2.25 34.31 4.55
CA ILE A 88 -3.00 35.56 4.38
C ILE A 88 -2.15 36.71 3.82
N ASN A 89 -0.83 36.55 3.80
CA ASN A 89 0.12 37.55 3.32
C ASN A 89 0.52 37.32 1.85
N ASP A 90 0.76 36.07 1.44
CA ASP A 90 1.18 35.74 0.06
C ASP A 90 0.10 35.05 -0.79
N GLY A 91 -1.00 34.61 -0.17
CA GLY A 91 -2.11 33.94 -0.83
C GLY A 91 -1.85 32.49 -1.28
N LYS A 92 -0.68 31.92 -0.98
CA LYS A 92 -0.27 30.56 -1.35
C LYS A 92 -0.74 29.52 -0.34
N TYR A 93 -0.84 28.27 -0.78
CA TYR A 93 -1.21 27.14 0.08
C TYR A 93 0.01 26.40 0.58
N TYR A 94 0.01 26.10 1.87
CA TYR A 94 1.07 25.37 2.54
C TYR A 94 0.52 24.15 3.25
N PHE A 95 1.29 23.06 3.25
CA PHE A 95 1.10 21.93 4.15
C PHE A 95 1.76 22.27 5.49
N VAL A 96 0.94 22.31 6.55
CA VAL A 96 1.31 22.97 7.83
C VAL A 96 1.37 22.02 9.01
N GLY A 97 0.85 20.80 8.85
CA GLY A 97 0.86 19.79 9.90
C GLY A 97 -0.12 18.66 9.61
N PHE A 98 -0.23 17.75 10.55
CA PHE A 98 -1.13 16.60 10.43
C PHE A 98 -1.52 16.03 11.81
N TYR A 99 -2.63 15.29 11.82
CA TYR A 99 -2.97 14.36 12.89
C TYR A 99 -2.70 12.92 12.46
N GLY A 100 -1.96 12.19 13.30
CA GLY A 100 -1.82 10.74 13.21
C GLY A 100 -2.94 10.05 13.98
N LYS A 101 -3.45 8.94 13.42
CA LYS A 101 -4.64 8.23 13.91
C LYS A 101 -5.84 9.15 14.16
N GLY A 102 -5.98 10.17 13.32
CA GLY A 102 -7.07 11.10 13.43
C GLY A 102 -8.42 10.46 13.16
N SER A 103 -9.44 10.92 13.87
CA SER A 103 -10.81 10.43 13.75
C SER A 103 -11.79 11.60 13.64
N TYR A 104 -13.00 11.31 13.14
CA TYR A 104 -14.09 12.27 13.02
C TYR A 104 -15.28 11.86 13.88
N LYS A 105 -15.93 12.85 14.50
CA LYS A 105 -17.17 12.66 15.25
C LYS A 105 -18.17 13.75 14.92
N GLU A 106 -19.32 13.36 14.36
CA GLU A 106 -20.36 14.31 13.91
C GLU A 106 -20.87 15.23 15.01
N LYS A 107 -21.03 14.71 16.24
CA LYS A 107 -21.48 15.51 17.39
C LYS A 107 -20.34 16.29 18.07
N GLY A 108 -19.12 16.19 17.55
CA GLY A 108 -17.92 16.74 18.14
C GLY A 108 -17.36 15.95 19.33
N PHE A 109 -16.09 16.19 19.61
CA PHE A 109 -15.38 15.85 20.83
C PHE A 109 -15.54 17.02 21.81
N GLU A 110 -15.90 16.71 23.06
CA GLU A 110 -16.04 17.71 24.11
C GLU A 110 -14.64 18.17 24.53
N THR A 111 -14.47 19.47 24.77
CA THR A 111 -13.20 20.04 25.28
C THR A 111 -13.34 20.56 26.71
N ASN A 112 -14.53 20.48 27.30
CA ASN A 112 -14.91 21.10 28.58
C ASN A 112 -14.66 22.62 28.67
N LYS A 113 -14.28 23.28 27.56
CA LYS A 113 -14.12 24.73 27.47
C LYS A 113 -15.33 25.35 26.81
N LYS A 114 -15.71 26.53 27.28
CA LYS A 114 -16.66 27.38 26.57
C LYS A 114 -15.93 28.27 25.58
N LEU A 115 -16.60 28.60 24.47
CA LEU A 115 -16.01 29.52 23.49
C LEU A 115 -15.72 30.90 24.09
N ASP A 116 -16.50 31.36 25.07
CA ASP A 116 -16.22 32.65 25.74
C ASP A 116 -14.93 32.63 26.56
N GLU A 117 -14.56 31.47 27.13
CA GLU A 117 -13.32 31.29 27.92
C GLU A 117 -12.07 31.30 27.03
N LEU A 118 -12.22 30.94 25.75
CA LEU A 118 -11.14 30.90 24.76
C LEU A 118 -10.90 32.25 24.07
N LEU A 119 -11.82 33.20 24.22
CA LEU A 119 -11.76 34.50 23.55
C LEU A 119 -11.21 35.58 24.48
N PRO A 120 -10.28 36.43 24.00
CA PRO A 120 -9.89 37.64 24.70
C PRO A 120 -11.06 38.61 24.90
N ASP A 121 -10.99 39.44 25.94
CA ASP A 121 -12.06 40.37 26.29
C ASP A 121 -12.24 41.49 25.26
N GLU A 122 -11.17 41.91 24.59
CA GLU A 122 -11.23 42.90 23.51
C GLU A 122 -12.03 42.40 22.31
N VAL A 123 -11.97 41.09 22.04
CA VAL A 123 -12.77 40.47 20.97
C VAL A 123 -14.24 40.43 21.35
N LYS A 124 -14.54 40.15 22.63
CA LYS A 124 -15.91 40.21 23.15
C LYS A 124 -16.48 41.62 23.08
N ASN A 125 -15.65 42.63 23.40
CA ASN A 125 -16.02 44.04 23.27
C ASN A 125 -16.27 44.42 21.80
N TYR A 126 -15.38 44.02 20.90
CA TYR A 126 -15.57 44.19 19.45
C TYR A 126 -16.89 43.56 18.97
N TRP A 127 -17.21 42.35 19.42
CA TRP A 127 -18.48 41.70 19.11
C TRP A 127 -19.69 42.45 19.67
N ASN A 128 -19.64 42.93 20.91
CA ASN A 128 -20.70 43.74 21.50
C ASN A 128 -20.95 45.02 20.70
N GLU A 129 -19.90 45.73 20.29
CA GLU A 129 -20.03 46.93 19.45
C GLU A 129 -20.69 46.62 18.12
N ARG A 130 -20.31 45.53 17.45
CA ARG A 130 -20.93 45.13 16.17
C ARG A 130 -22.40 44.71 16.34
N LEU A 131 -22.73 44.01 17.42
CA LEU A 131 -24.12 43.70 17.76
C LEU A 131 -24.97 44.96 17.95
N LEU A 132 -24.41 45.99 18.60
CA LEU A 132 -25.10 47.29 18.78
C LEU A 132 -25.27 48.05 17.46
N ARG A 133 -24.28 47.98 16.56
CA ARG A 133 -24.36 48.60 15.23
C ARG A 133 -25.35 47.89 14.30
N GLY A 134 -25.66 46.62 14.55
CA GLY A 134 -26.58 45.84 13.73
C GLY A 134 -26.05 45.54 12.32
N ASP A 135 -24.73 45.58 12.13
CA ASP A 135 -24.06 45.46 10.83
C ASP A 135 -23.67 44.01 10.48
N LEU A 136 -24.22 43.04 11.22
CA LEU A 136 -23.94 41.61 11.11
C LEU A 136 -25.17 40.85 10.61
N PRO A 137 -25.00 39.77 9.83
CA PRO A 137 -26.10 38.87 9.48
C PRO A 137 -26.77 38.26 10.72
N ASP A 138 -28.08 38.02 10.66
CA ASP A 138 -28.89 37.50 11.78
C ASP A 138 -28.31 36.22 12.41
N TRP A 139 -27.82 35.30 11.59
CA TRP A 139 -27.24 34.04 12.06
C TRP A 139 -25.93 34.25 12.83
N ILE A 140 -25.10 35.22 12.44
CA ILE A 140 -23.90 35.62 13.18
C ILE A 140 -24.30 36.31 14.48
N GLN A 141 -25.27 37.23 14.44
CA GLN A 141 -25.72 37.93 15.64
C GLN A 141 -26.24 36.95 16.70
N LYS A 142 -27.04 35.97 16.29
CA LYS A 142 -27.55 34.90 17.16
C LYS A 142 -26.39 34.11 17.77
N TYR A 143 -25.46 33.66 16.93
CA TYR A 143 -24.30 32.88 17.36
C TYR A 143 -23.44 33.65 18.39
N ILE A 144 -23.08 34.91 18.10
CA ILE A 144 -22.30 35.75 19.01
C ILE A 144 -23.01 35.92 20.35
N LYS A 145 -24.33 36.20 20.35
CA LYS A 145 -25.13 36.32 21.58
C LYS A 145 -25.10 35.02 22.40
N GLU A 146 -25.15 33.85 21.76
CA GLU A 146 -25.07 32.57 22.46
C GLU A 146 -23.68 32.34 23.07
N VAL A 147 -22.61 32.69 22.36
CA VAL A 147 -21.23 32.59 22.87
C VAL A 147 -21.03 33.52 24.06
N LEU A 148 -21.36 34.80 23.94
CA LEU A 148 -21.20 35.79 25.01
C LEU A 148 -22.03 35.47 26.26
N ASN A 149 -23.19 34.83 26.09
CA ASN A 149 -24.01 34.33 27.20
C ASN A 149 -23.54 32.97 27.76
N ARG A 150 -22.33 32.51 27.40
CA ARG A 150 -21.72 31.26 27.87
C ARG A 150 -22.55 30.01 27.59
N LYS A 151 -23.34 30.03 26.51
CA LYS A 151 -24.23 28.93 26.11
C LYS A 151 -23.56 27.97 25.11
N VAL A 152 -22.42 28.34 24.55
CA VAL A 152 -21.73 27.56 23.51
C VAL A 152 -20.44 26.95 24.06
N SER A 153 -20.43 25.62 24.20
CA SER A 153 -19.19 24.87 24.44
C SER A 153 -18.39 24.75 23.15
N TYR A 154 -17.06 24.84 23.25
CA TYR A 154 -16.19 24.54 22.10
C TYR A 154 -16.14 23.02 21.88
N LYS A 155 -16.44 22.60 20.65
CA LYS A 155 -16.33 21.20 20.24
C LYS A 155 -15.56 21.11 18.93
N GLY A 156 -14.47 20.36 18.94
CA GLY A 156 -13.80 19.96 17.71
C GLY A 156 -14.51 18.78 17.06
N ILE A 157 -14.59 18.73 15.73
CA ILE A 157 -15.21 17.60 15.00
C ILE A 157 -14.21 16.51 14.64
N ILE A 158 -12.91 16.78 14.83
CA ILE A 158 -11.82 15.85 14.61
C ILE A 158 -10.91 15.80 15.83
N ASN A 159 -10.21 14.69 16.00
CA ASN A 159 -9.11 14.60 16.97
C ASN A 159 -7.91 13.85 16.37
N GLY A 160 -6.78 13.86 17.07
CA GLY A 160 -5.57 13.11 16.72
C GLY A 160 -4.69 12.85 17.93
N GLU A 161 -4.04 11.68 18.01
CA GLU A 161 -3.15 11.35 19.13
C GLU A 161 -1.93 12.31 19.11
N LYS A 162 -1.68 13.07 20.18
CA LYS A 162 -0.58 14.06 20.23
C LYS A 162 0.78 13.44 19.94
N LYS A 163 1.01 12.21 20.42
CA LYS A 163 2.26 11.46 20.19
C LYS A 163 2.52 11.11 18.71
N LEU A 164 1.49 11.15 17.87
CA LEU A 164 1.55 10.89 16.43
C LEU A 164 1.15 12.11 15.59
N SER A 165 0.98 13.28 16.18
CA SER A 165 0.44 14.47 15.51
C SER A 165 1.38 15.65 15.67
N ALA A 166 1.57 16.42 14.61
CA ALA A 166 2.52 17.53 14.61
C ALA A 166 2.01 18.70 13.79
N VAL A 167 2.18 19.91 14.34
CA VAL A 167 2.25 21.16 13.58
C VAL A 167 3.71 21.43 13.26
N PHE A 168 3.99 21.81 12.02
CA PHE A 168 5.37 22.00 11.57
C PHE A 168 5.96 23.31 12.08
N ASP A 169 7.30 23.37 12.03
CA ASP A 169 8.02 24.63 12.17
C ASP A 169 7.63 25.58 11.02
N PRO A 170 7.34 26.86 11.29
CA PRO A 170 6.92 27.82 10.27
C PRO A 170 7.89 27.98 9.09
N GLU A 171 9.20 27.80 9.29
CA GLU A 171 10.20 27.85 8.21
C GLU A 171 10.17 26.59 7.33
N CYS A 172 9.58 25.50 7.84
CA CYS A 172 9.55 24.21 7.19
C CYS A 172 8.23 23.92 6.47
N TYR A 173 7.29 24.87 6.41
CA TYR A 173 6.07 24.71 5.64
C TYR A 173 6.36 24.41 4.17
N VAL A 174 5.62 23.44 3.63
CA VAL A 174 5.78 22.98 2.25
C VAL A 174 4.70 23.64 1.40
N GLU A 175 5.10 24.50 0.46
CA GLU A 175 4.17 25.02 -0.55
C GLU A 175 3.61 23.85 -1.37
N ILE A 176 2.30 23.86 -1.57
CA ILE A 176 1.58 22.82 -2.31
C ILE A 176 0.69 23.41 -3.39
N ILE A 177 0.55 22.68 -4.49
CA ILE A 177 -0.40 22.94 -5.56
C ILE A 177 -1.47 21.84 -5.61
N PRO A 178 -2.63 22.06 -6.29
CA PRO A 178 -3.72 21.09 -6.29
C PRO A 178 -3.30 19.68 -6.74
N THR A 179 -2.40 19.60 -7.72
CA THR A 179 -1.90 18.33 -8.27
C THR A 179 -1.10 17.51 -7.26
N ASP A 180 -0.44 18.15 -6.29
CA ASP A 180 0.26 17.46 -5.20
C ASP A 180 -0.72 16.66 -4.33
N LEU A 181 -2.00 17.02 -4.31
CA LEU A 181 -3.05 16.30 -3.58
C LEU A 181 -3.92 15.44 -4.50
N GLY A 182 -3.63 15.40 -5.80
CA GLY A 182 -4.49 14.74 -6.80
C GLY A 182 -5.78 15.50 -7.10
N ALA A 183 -5.83 16.81 -6.82
CA ALA A 183 -6.96 17.68 -7.13
C ALA A 183 -6.69 18.57 -8.35
N ARG A 184 -7.77 19.00 -9.02
CA ARG A 184 -7.68 19.91 -10.17
C ARG A 184 -7.51 21.38 -9.76
N GLN A 185 -8.14 21.79 -8.67
CA GLN A 185 -8.09 23.16 -8.15
C GLN A 185 -8.36 23.23 -6.65
N PHE A 186 -7.83 24.26 -5.99
CA PHE A 186 -8.16 24.61 -4.61
C PHE A 186 -9.55 25.28 -4.55
N GLY A 187 -10.24 25.19 -3.40
CA GLY A 187 -11.45 25.97 -3.11
C GLY A 187 -12.80 25.37 -3.53
N GLN A 188 -12.84 24.25 -4.26
CA GLN A 188 -14.11 23.52 -4.50
C GLN A 188 -14.54 22.61 -3.33
N TRP A 189 -13.64 22.38 -2.39
CA TRP A 189 -13.81 21.41 -1.32
C TRP A 189 -13.24 21.98 -0.02
N SER A 190 -13.97 21.80 1.08
CA SER A 190 -13.52 22.18 2.42
C SER A 190 -12.62 21.09 3.03
N PHE A 191 -12.81 19.85 2.58
CA PHE A 191 -11.91 18.72 2.82
C PHE A 191 -11.92 17.75 1.63
N MET A 192 -10.88 16.95 1.49
CA MET A 192 -10.72 15.93 0.45
C MET A 192 -10.38 14.57 1.07
N TYR A 193 -10.95 13.48 0.57
CA TYR A 193 -10.50 12.15 0.96
C TYR A 193 -9.19 11.76 0.27
N ILE A 194 -8.28 11.16 1.02
CA ILE A 194 -7.06 10.54 0.50
C ILE A 194 -7.45 9.15 0.00
N GLY A 195 -7.58 9.01 -1.32
CA GLY A 195 -7.78 7.71 -1.97
C GLY A 195 -6.46 6.98 -2.23
N ASP A 196 -6.51 5.69 -2.58
CA ASP A 196 -5.32 4.86 -2.85
C ASP A 196 -4.37 5.47 -3.88
N LYS A 197 -4.93 6.05 -4.95
CA LYS A 197 -4.22 6.76 -6.02
C LYS A 197 -3.45 8.01 -5.56
N ASN A 198 -3.79 8.57 -4.40
CA ASN A 198 -3.14 9.77 -3.86
C ASN A 198 -2.21 9.46 -2.69
N LYS A 199 -2.17 8.21 -2.18
CA LYS A 199 -1.33 7.82 -1.04
C LYS A 199 0.15 8.14 -1.26
N GLU A 200 0.63 7.91 -2.49
CA GLU A 200 2.02 8.19 -2.84
C GLU A 200 2.33 9.68 -2.83
N ASN A 201 1.43 10.52 -3.34
CA ASN A 201 1.63 11.96 -3.29
C ASN A 201 1.67 12.48 -1.85
N ILE A 202 0.81 11.93 -0.98
CA ILE A 202 0.85 12.23 0.45
C ILE A 202 2.16 11.80 1.11
N ARG A 203 2.66 10.59 0.79
CA ARG A 203 3.97 10.11 1.26
C ARG A 203 5.07 11.08 0.86
N LYS A 204 5.09 11.53 -0.40
CA LYS A 204 6.07 12.51 -0.92
C LYS A 204 6.02 13.84 -0.19
N ILE A 205 4.83 14.36 0.09
CA ILE A 205 4.66 15.61 0.84
C ILE A 205 5.19 15.48 2.28
N LEU A 206 4.92 14.36 2.95
CA LEU A 206 5.44 14.07 4.30
C LEU A 206 6.97 13.94 4.29
N LEU A 207 7.55 13.24 3.31
CA LEU A 207 9.01 13.12 3.14
C LEU A 207 9.66 14.48 2.89
N LYS A 208 9.09 15.30 2.01
CA LYS A 208 9.55 16.68 1.75
C LYS A 208 9.50 17.55 3.00
N SER A 209 8.45 17.37 3.82
CA SER A 209 8.33 18.07 5.10
C SER A 209 9.42 17.62 6.07
N ARG A 210 9.70 16.30 6.16
CA ARG A 210 10.79 15.77 7.00
C ARG A 210 12.14 16.34 6.59
N GLN A 211 12.44 16.30 5.29
CA GLN A 211 13.69 16.82 4.74
C GLN A 211 13.92 18.29 5.10
N LYS A 212 12.90 19.16 4.94
CA LYS A 212 13.03 20.57 5.35
C LYS A 212 13.37 20.76 6.83
N HIS A 213 12.81 19.91 7.70
CA HIS A 213 13.10 19.97 9.13
C HIS A 213 14.51 19.45 9.44
N GLU A 214 14.97 18.40 8.73
CA GLU A 214 16.36 17.90 8.81
C GLU A 214 17.35 19.00 8.38
N GLU A 215 17.12 19.66 7.24
CA GLU A 215 17.91 20.80 6.75
C GLU A 215 17.91 21.99 7.72
N LEU A 216 16.78 22.28 8.36
CA LEU A 216 16.71 23.35 9.36
C LEU A 216 17.55 23.02 10.60
N LEU A 217 17.63 21.74 11.00
CA LEU A 217 18.38 21.28 12.17
C LEU A 217 19.90 21.45 12.00
N GLU A 218 20.40 21.46 10.76
CA GLU A 218 21.82 21.60 10.43
C GLU A 218 22.36 23.03 10.58
N ARG A 219 21.50 24.05 10.81
CA ARG A 219 21.95 25.43 10.94
C ARG A 219 22.67 25.69 12.27
N GLU A 220 23.82 26.37 12.21
CA GLU A 220 24.75 26.55 13.34
C GLU A 220 24.19 27.32 14.55
N ASN A 221 23.09 28.07 14.40
CA ASN A 221 22.58 28.98 15.46
C ASN A 221 21.11 28.74 15.87
N LEU A 222 20.59 27.51 15.80
CA LEU A 222 19.25 27.22 16.31
C LEU A 222 19.22 27.14 17.85
N PRO A 223 18.25 27.79 18.53
CA PRO A 223 18.00 27.59 19.96
C PRO A 223 17.72 26.11 20.29
N GLU A 224 18.25 25.63 21.41
CA GLU A 224 18.13 24.21 21.80
C GLU A 224 16.67 23.76 21.96
N SER A 225 15.80 24.61 22.50
CA SER A 225 14.36 24.36 22.59
C SER A 225 13.71 24.12 21.23
N ARG A 226 14.10 24.91 20.22
CA ARG A 226 13.63 24.75 18.84
C ARG A 226 14.19 23.48 18.20
N LYS A 227 15.46 23.13 18.46
CA LYS A 227 16.05 21.84 18.01
C LYS A 227 15.30 20.65 18.56
N GLN A 228 14.96 20.66 19.86
CA GLN A 228 14.18 19.59 20.50
C GLN A 228 12.78 19.45 19.86
N GLU A 229 12.14 20.57 19.57
CA GLU A 229 10.86 20.59 18.88
C GLU A 229 10.97 20.01 17.46
N ILE A 230 11.94 20.47 16.66
CA ILE A 230 12.19 19.97 15.31
C ILE A 230 12.45 18.47 15.30
N ASN A 231 13.30 17.98 16.21
CA ASN A 231 13.55 16.54 16.39
C ASN A 231 12.26 15.76 16.71
N THR A 232 11.41 16.34 17.55
CA THR A 232 10.10 15.75 17.88
C THR A 232 9.20 15.68 16.65
N ILE A 233 9.16 16.74 15.83
CA ILE A 233 8.41 16.77 14.57
C ILE A 233 8.93 15.71 13.60
N ILE A 234 10.25 15.63 13.38
CA ILE A 234 10.89 14.62 12.51
C ILE A 234 10.50 13.21 12.96
N LYS A 235 10.60 12.93 14.27
CA LYS A 235 10.22 11.64 14.85
C LYS A 235 8.75 11.31 14.59
N LYS A 236 7.85 12.28 14.79
CA LYS A 236 6.41 12.09 14.53
C LYS A 236 6.12 11.85 13.05
N ILE A 237 6.75 12.60 12.14
CA ILE A 237 6.65 12.36 10.69
C ILE A 237 7.13 10.95 10.36
N ALA A 238 8.26 10.50 10.92
CA ALA A 238 8.79 9.16 10.69
C ALA A 238 7.84 8.05 11.19
N LEU A 239 7.27 8.21 12.39
CA LEU A 239 6.27 7.27 12.92
C LEU A 239 5.03 7.20 12.03
N THR A 240 4.59 8.34 11.50
CA THR A 240 3.45 8.39 10.57
C THR A 240 3.80 7.78 9.22
N LEU A 241 4.99 8.02 8.68
CA LEU A 241 5.47 7.37 7.46
C LEU A 241 5.54 5.84 7.61
N LYS A 242 5.93 5.33 8.78
CA LYS A 242 5.86 3.88 9.07
C LYS A 242 4.43 3.33 8.95
N SER A 243 3.40 4.13 9.23
CA SER A 243 2.00 3.70 9.03
C SER A 243 1.59 3.62 7.55
N PHE A 244 2.30 4.33 6.66
CA PHE A 244 2.18 4.13 5.21
C PHE A 244 2.92 2.87 4.75
N ASP A 245 3.91 2.41 5.52
CA ASP A 245 4.57 1.13 5.33
C ASP A 245 3.73 0.01 5.95
N THR A 246 2.56 -0.28 5.37
CA THR A 246 2.07 -1.67 5.41
C THR A 246 3.18 -2.49 4.78
N ASN A 247 4.00 -3.17 5.60
CA ASN A 247 5.15 -3.91 5.12
C ASN A 247 4.63 -5.23 4.53
N LEU A 248 3.90 -5.13 3.41
CA LEU A 248 3.27 -6.26 2.72
C LEU A 248 4.30 -7.31 2.35
N LEU A 249 5.53 -6.86 2.08
CA LEU A 249 6.68 -7.73 1.93
C LEU A 249 6.93 -8.58 3.20
N LYS A 250 6.91 -7.97 4.39
CA LYS A 250 7.05 -8.69 5.67
C LYS A 250 5.92 -9.72 5.85
N GLU A 251 4.67 -9.32 5.62
CA GLU A 251 3.52 -10.24 5.69
C GLU A 251 3.62 -11.38 4.67
N ALA A 252 4.06 -11.07 3.45
CA ALA A 252 4.29 -12.06 2.40
C ALA A 252 5.37 -13.06 2.80
N LEU A 253 6.50 -12.58 3.31
CA LEU A 253 7.61 -13.43 3.73
C LEU A 253 7.22 -14.31 4.93
N ILE A 254 6.42 -13.82 5.88
CA ILE A 254 5.89 -14.65 6.99
C ILE A 254 5.06 -15.81 6.42
N LYS A 255 4.09 -15.51 5.55
CA LYS A 255 3.23 -16.55 4.95
C LYS A 255 4.02 -17.55 4.11
N LEU A 256 4.96 -17.07 3.31
CA LEU A 256 5.81 -17.92 2.47
C LEU A 256 6.77 -18.77 3.32
N LYS A 257 7.22 -18.25 4.47
CA LYS A 257 7.99 -19.01 5.45
C LYS A 257 7.17 -20.14 6.07
N GLU A 258 5.93 -19.86 6.45
CA GLU A 258 5.01 -20.88 6.96
C GLU A 258 4.74 -21.97 5.91
N GLU A 259 4.57 -21.59 4.64
CA GLU A 259 4.23 -22.52 3.56
C GLU A 259 5.44 -23.33 3.04
N TYR A 260 6.61 -22.70 2.91
CA TYR A 260 7.77 -23.28 2.23
C TYR A 260 9.00 -23.48 3.12
N GLY A 261 8.98 -23.05 4.38
CA GLY A 261 10.15 -23.07 5.26
C GLY A 261 10.71 -24.46 5.55
N GLU A 262 9.85 -25.45 5.81
CA GLU A 262 10.30 -26.83 6.02
C GLU A 262 10.90 -27.43 4.74
N TYR A 263 10.28 -27.15 3.60
CA TYR A 263 10.78 -27.60 2.30
C TYR A 263 12.16 -27.00 2.01
N TRP A 264 12.32 -25.70 2.22
CA TRP A 264 13.59 -25.00 2.08
C TRP A 264 14.66 -25.64 2.96
N LYS A 265 14.41 -25.71 4.27
CA LYS A 265 15.36 -26.23 5.28
C LYS A 265 15.84 -27.65 4.97
N LYS A 266 14.98 -28.50 4.39
CA LYS A 266 15.31 -29.90 4.07
C LYS A 266 16.11 -30.07 2.78
N ASN A 267 16.01 -29.13 1.85
CA ASN A 267 16.45 -29.35 0.46
C ASN A 267 17.47 -28.34 -0.08
N SER A 268 17.54 -27.12 0.47
CA SER A 268 18.40 -26.05 -0.06
C SER A 268 19.89 -26.43 -0.04
N ASP A 269 20.37 -27.03 1.04
CA ASP A 269 21.78 -27.44 1.19
C ASP A 269 22.25 -28.45 0.12
N LYS A 270 21.34 -29.29 -0.39
CA LYS A 270 21.67 -30.27 -1.44
C LYS A 270 22.08 -29.57 -2.73
N VAL A 271 21.35 -28.52 -3.10
CA VAL A 271 21.61 -27.70 -4.28
C VAL A 271 22.82 -26.80 -4.03
N LEU A 272 22.83 -26.11 -2.89
CA LEU A 272 23.88 -25.14 -2.55
C LEU A 272 25.27 -25.78 -2.46
N LYS A 273 25.37 -27.03 -2.00
CA LYS A 273 26.62 -27.78 -1.98
C LYS A 273 27.24 -27.95 -3.37
N ALA A 274 26.44 -28.21 -4.40
CA ALA A 274 26.95 -28.37 -5.77
C ALA A 274 27.57 -27.05 -6.30
N TYR A 275 26.91 -25.92 -6.03
CA TYR A 275 27.42 -24.59 -6.41
C TYR A 275 28.65 -24.16 -5.58
N ARG A 276 28.72 -24.55 -4.29
CA ARG A 276 29.92 -24.31 -3.47
C ARG A 276 31.12 -25.14 -3.93
N GLU A 277 30.92 -26.41 -4.25
CA GLU A 277 31.97 -27.27 -4.83
C GLU A 277 32.47 -26.70 -6.17
N PHE A 278 31.56 -26.19 -7.01
CA PHE A 278 31.93 -25.49 -8.22
C PHE A 278 32.86 -24.31 -7.92
N ALA A 279 32.47 -23.43 -6.99
CA ALA A 279 33.27 -22.25 -6.64
C ALA A 279 34.64 -22.64 -6.09
N GLU A 280 34.73 -23.69 -5.28
CA GLU A 280 36.00 -24.19 -4.73
C GLU A 280 36.94 -24.68 -5.82
N ARG A 281 36.45 -25.46 -6.78
CA ARG A 281 37.25 -25.97 -7.90
C ARG A 281 37.74 -24.87 -8.83
N VAL A 282 36.91 -23.83 -9.06
CA VAL A 282 37.38 -22.63 -9.78
C VAL A 282 38.52 -21.95 -9.01
N ILE A 283 38.39 -21.79 -7.68
CA ILE A 283 39.44 -21.20 -6.84
C ILE A 283 40.74 -22.02 -6.91
N GLU A 284 40.65 -23.34 -7.00
CA GLU A 284 41.78 -24.27 -7.11
C GLU A 284 42.46 -24.28 -8.49
N GLY A 285 41.84 -23.65 -9.50
CA GLY A 285 42.45 -23.44 -10.81
C GLY A 285 41.71 -24.10 -11.97
N GLU A 286 40.61 -24.80 -11.73
CA GLU A 286 39.84 -25.42 -12.81
C GLU A 286 39.13 -24.39 -13.69
N ASP A 287 38.88 -24.75 -14.96
CA ASP A 287 38.20 -23.90 -15.92
C ASP A 287 36.68 -23.93 -15.69
N PRO A 288 36.03 -22.80 -15.41
CA PRO A 288 34.59 -22.74 -15.17
C PRO A 288 33.76 -23.25 -16.35
N LYS A 289 34.26 -23.24 -17.60
CA LYS A 289 33.56 -23.77 -18.78
C LYS A 289 33.40 -25.28 -18.71
N VAL A 290 34.43 -25.97 -18.22
CA VAL A 290 34.41 -27.43 -18.01
C VAL A 290 33.48 -27.76 -16.86
N LEU A 291 33.61 -27.02 -15.76
CA LEU A 291 32.78 -27.22 -14.57
C LEU A 291 31.29 -26.97 -14.83
N ASP A 292 30.93 -26.00 -15.68
CA ASP A 292 29.53 -25.72 -16.02
C ASP A 292 28.89 -26.92 -16.73
N SER A 293 29.64 -27.54 -17.65
CA SER A 293 29.23 -28.77 -18.32
C SER A 293 29.10 -29.94 -17.34
N GLU A 294 30.02 -30.06 -16.38
CA GLU A 294 29.95 -31.08 -15.32
C GLU A 294 28.74 -30.86 -14.41
N LEU A 295 28.47 -29.62 -13.98
CA LEU A 295 27.33 -29.27 -13.13
C LEU A 295 26.02 -29.72 -13.77
N GLN A 296 25.85 -29.47 -15.07
CA GLN A 296 24.66 -29.85 -15.83
C GLN A 296 24.53 -31.35 -16.11
N THR A 297 25.61 -32.13 -15.95
CA THR A 297 25.63 -33.58 -16.21
C THR A 297 25.61 -34.39 -14.92
N LYS A 298 26.58 -34.17 -14.03
CA LYS A 298 26.75 -34.83 -12.73
C LYS A 298 25.56 -34.57 -11.79
N TYR A 299 25.08 -33.33 -11.72
CA TYR A 299 24.02 -32.94 -10.79
C TYR A 299 22.63 -32.86 -11.43
N ARG A 300 22.50 -33.27 -12.70
CA ARG A 300 21.29 -33.07 -13.52
C ARG A 300 19.99 -33.53 -12.85
N GLU A 301 19.97 -34.75 -12.30
CA GLU A 301 18.77 -35.32 -11.70
C GLU A 301 18.35 -34.55 -10.43
N MET A 302 19.34 -34.20 -9.60
CA MET A 302 19.13 -33.43 -8.38
C MET A 302 18.66 -32.01 -8.68
N LEU A 303 19.30 -31.30 -9.62
CA LEU A 303 18.89 -29.96 -10.03
C LEU A 303 17.50 -29.97 -10.68
N LYS A 304 17.16 -31.03 -11.43
CA LYS A 304 15.80 -31.19 -11.98
C LYS A 304 14.77 -31.46 -10.90
N GLN A 305 15.11 -32.22 -9.86
CA GLN A 305 14.22 -32.51 -8.72
C GLN A 305 13.94 -31.25 -7.89
N TYR A 306 14.95 -30.41 -7.67
CA TYR A 306 14.87 -29.18 -6.86
C TYR A 306 14.98 -27.91 -7.73
N LYS A 307 14.32 -27.93 -8.90
CA LYS A 307 14.41 -26.88 -9.93
C LYS A 307 14.05 -25.49 -9.42
N ASP A 308 13.15 -25.43 -8.45
CA ASP A 308 12.67 -24.21 -7.79
C ASP A 308 13.69 -23.56 -6.85
N ILE A 309 14.66 -24.33 -6.35
CA ILE A 309 15.82 -23.83 -5.63
C ILE A 309 16.96 -23.55 -6.61
N ASP A 310 17.22 -24.49 -7.53
CA ASP A 310 18.24 -24.37 -8.59
C ASP A 310 18.09 -23.06 -9.40
N LYS A 311 16.83 -22.69 -9.71
CA LYS A 311 16.56 -21.48 -10.49
C LYS A 311 17.18 -20.21 -9.91
N LEU A 312 17.37 -20.12 -8.60
CA LEU A 312 18.01 -18.96 -7.96
C LEU A 312 19.40 -18.68 -8.55
N PHE A 313 20.05 -19.72 -9.07
CA PHE A 313 21.41 -19.72 -9.59
C PHE A 313 21.50 -19.75 -11.13
N TRP A 314 20.41 -19.66 -11.88
CA TRP A 314 20.44 -19.75 -13.36
C TRP A 314 21.32 -18.71 -14.07
N PHE A 315 21.60 -17.59 -13.40
CA PHE A 315 22.42 -16.51 -13.96
C PHE A 315 23.81 -16.41 -13.30
N ILE A 316 24.37 -17.51 -12.79
CA ILE A 316 25.76 -17.56 -12.29
C ILE A 316 26.82 -17.11 -13.31
N PHE A 317 26.52 -17.08 -14.62
CA PHE A 317 27.38 -16.50 -15.65
C PHE A 317 26.70 -15.40 -16.47
N GLY A 318 25.66 -14.78 -15.89
CA GLY A 318 24.86 -13.76 -16.56
C GLY A 318 24.08 -14.29 -17.77
N VAL A 319 23.51 -13.38 -18.55
CA VAL A 319 22.64 -13.74 -19.71
C VAL A 319 23.44 -14.38 -20.85
N LYS A 320 24.74 -14.07 -20.94
CA LYS A 320 25.60 -14.53 -22.04
C LYS A 320 26.25 -15.90 -21.79
N GLY A 321 26.23 -16.39 -20.55
CA GLY A 321 26.79 -17.69 -20.17
C GLY A 321 28.33 -17.72 -20.10
N VAL A 322 28.85 -18.84 -19.60
CA VAL A 322 30.28 -19.05 -19.31
C VAL A 322 31.18 -18.97 -20.55
N GLN A 323 30.64 -19.25 -21.73
CA GLN A 323 31.35 -19.20 -23.00
C GLN A 323 31.86 -17.80 -23.35
N TYR A 324 31.31 -16.76 -22.73
CA TYR A 324 31.68 -15.37 -23.00
C TYR A 324 32.88 -14.87 -22.19
N LEU A 325 33.37 -15.67 -21.24
CA LEU A 325 34.58 -15.37 -20.48
C LEU A 325 35.80 -15.74 -21.31
N ASP A 326 36.70 -14.79 -21.53
CA ASP A 326 38.04 -15.09 -22.00
C ASP A 326 38.94 -15.51 -20.83
N ASN A 327 40.21 -15.84 -21.11
CA ASN A 327 41.13 -16.31 -20.08
C ASN A 327 41.39 -15.23 -19.03
N GLU A 328 41.40 -13.94 -19.40
CA GLU A 328 41.60 -12.84 -18.45
C GLU A 328 40.39 -12.72 -17.52
N ASP A 329 39.18 -12.80 -18.07
CA ASP A 329 37.93 -12.78 -17.29
C ASP A 329 37.80 -13.99 -16.36
N ILE A 330 38.27 -15.17 -16.77
CA ILE A 330 38.32 -16.37 -15.91
C ILE A 330 39.23 -16.12 -14.71
N GLU A 331 40.42 -15.54 -14.90
CA GLU A 331 41.31 -15.20 -13.79
C GLU A 331 40.71 -14.15 -12.87
N LYS A 332 40.05 -13.12 -13.42
CA LYS A 332 39.33 -12.12 -12.62
C LYS A 332 38.21 -12.75 -11.80
N PHE A 333 37.43 -13.64 -12.41
CA PHE A 333 36.37 -14.38 -11.71
C PHE A 333 36.92 -15.27 -10.60
N ARG A 334 38.04 -15.97 -10.85
CA ARG A 334 38.72 -16.76 -9.82
C ARG A 334 39.18 -15.90 -8.65
N ARG A 335 39.80 -14.74 -8.92
CA ARG A 335 40.20 -13.79 -7.88
C ARG A 335 38.99 -13.27 -7.09
N PHE A 336 37.91 -12.91 -7.78
CA PHE A 336 36.65 -12.52 -7.14
C PHE A 336 36.16 -13.60 -6.17
N LEU A 337 36.06 -14.87 -6.58
CA LEU A 337 35.61 -15.95 -5.70
C LEU A 337 36.53 -16.13 -4.50
N LYS A 338 37.85 -16.04 -4.71
CA LYS A 338 38.85 -16.18 -3.65
C LYS A 338 38.73 -15.05 -2.62
N GLU A 339 38.71 -13.80 -3.07
CA GLU A 339 38.57 -12.63 -2.21
C GLU A 339 37.21 -12.61 -1.50
N MET A 340 36.14 -12.92 -2.22
CA MET A 340 34.79 -12.99 -1.66
C MET A 340 34.72 -14.06 -0.58
N LYS A 341 35.25 -15.27 -0.80
CA LYS A 341 35.30 -16.33 0.22
C LYS A 341 36.09 -15.91 1.47
N SER A 342 37.12 -15.08 1.31
CA SER A 342 37.94 -14.59 2.42
C SER A 342 37.34 -13.39 3.17
N ALA A 343 36.38 -12.67 2.60
CA ALA A 343 35.77 -11.49 3.21
C ALA A 343 34.79 -11.87 4.33
N VAL A 344 35.24 -11.84 5.59
CA VAL A 344 34.41 -12.24 6.74
C VAL A 344 33.46 -11.11 7.12
N GLY A 345 33.90 -9.85 7.05
CA GLY A 345 33.09 -8.67 7.33
C GLY A 345 32.05 -8.37 6.26
N GLU A 346 30.97 -7.67 6.63
CA GLU A 346 29.97 -7.18 5.67
C GLU A 346 30.56 -6.12 4.74
N ASP A 347 31.24 -5.11 5.29
CA ASP A 347 31.89 -4.04 4.52
C ASP A 347 32.97 -4.61 3.57
N GLU A 348 33.80 -5.53 4.06
CA GLU A 348 34.82 -6.20 3.24
C GLU A 348 34.21 -6.92 2.04
N ALA A 349 33.09 -7.62 2.24
CA ALA A 349 32.45 -8.36 1.18
C ALA A 349 31.80 -7.42 0.15
N TRP A 350 31.22 -6.30 0.59
CA TRP A 350 30.70 -5.26 -0.30
C TRP A 350 31.81 -4.56 -1.09
N ASP A 351 32.97 -4.30 -0.48
CA ASP A 351 34.12 -3.74 -1.17
C ASP A 351 34.61 -4.66 -2.30
N VAL A 352 34.71 -5.98 -2.03
CA VAL A 352 35.04 -6.97 -3.07
C VAL A 352 33.99 -6.93 -4.19
N PHE A 353 32.70 -6.95 -3.84
CA PHE A 353 31.62 -6.90 -4.82
C PHE A 353 31.70 -5.67 -5.73
N GLU A 354 31.87 -4.49 -5.15
CA GLU A 354 31.92 -3.21 -5.85
C GLU A 354 33.13 -3.10 -6.80
N ARG A 355 34.29 -3.64 -6.40
CA ARG A 355 35.47 -3.70 -7.28
C ARG A 355 35.23 -4.50 -8.55
N TYR A 356 34.57 -5.66 -8.43
CA TYR A 356 34.47 -6.60 -9.55
C TYR A 356 33.20 -6.45 -10.40
N LYS A 357 32.13 -5.77 -9.92
CA LYS A 357 30.81 -5.69 -10.59
C LYS A 357 30.84 -5.25 -12.05
N ASN A 358 31.84 -4.46 -12.44
CA ASN A 358 32.03 -3.99 -13.81
C ASN A 358 33.36 -4.46 -14.45
N ASP A 359 34.19 -5.22 -13.73
CA ASP A 359 35.53 -5.63 -14.19
C ASP A 359 35.51 -6.96 -14.96
N ILE A 360 34.58 -7.88 -14.63
CA ILE A 360 34.47 -9.18 -15.29
C ILE A 360 33.42 -9.11 -16.40
N LYS A 361 33.86 -9.30 -17.65
CA LYS A 361 32.99 -9.23 -18.81
C LYS A 361 31.90 -10.29 -18.73
N GLY A 362 30.67 -9.88 -19.02
CA GLY A 362 29.52 -10.79 -19.05
C GLY A 362 28.92 -11.17 -17.69
N MET A 363 29.63 -10.94 -16.58
CA MET A 363 29.15 -11.33 -15.24
C MET A 363 28.29 -10.26 -14.56
N LYS A 364 28.62 -8.96 -14.67
CA LYS A 364 27.81 -7.82 -14.14
C LYS A 364 27.28 -8.04 -12.70
N THR A 365 26.37 -7.17 -12.24
CA THR A 365 25.75 -7.25 -10.89
C THR A 365 24.99 -8.56 -10.67
N ILE A 366 24.33 -9.12 -11.70
CA ILE A 366 23.51 -10.35 -11.56
C ILE A 366 24.34 -11.54 -11.14
N ALA A 367 25.36 -11.87 -11.94
CA ALA A 367 26.13 -13.09 -11.71
C ALA A 367 26.97 -12.96 -10.46
N LEU A 368 27.58 -11.79 -10.24
CA LEU A 368 28.39 -11.57 -9.05
C LEU A 368 27.56 -11.57 -7.77
N SER A 369 26.33 -11.02 -7.77
CA SER A 369 25.49 -11.06 -6.58
C SER A 369 25.01 -12.48 -6.29
N THR A 370 24.79 -13.27 -7.35
CA THR A 370 24.46 -14.69 -7.24
C THR A 370 25.61 -15.47 -6.61
N TRP A 371 26.84 -15.31 -7.10
CA TRP A 371 28.02 -15.94 -6.49
C TRP A 371 28.31 -15.44 -5.08
N ALA A 372 28.19 -14.14 -4.83
CA ALA A 372 28.34 -13.56 -3.51
C ALA A 372 27.30 -14.15 -2.53
N SER A 373 26.06 -14.38 -2.97
CA SER A 373 25.02 -15.01 -2.15
C SER A 373 25.23 -16.50 -1.88
N ILE A 374 25.94 -17.21 -2.75
CA ILE A 374 26.34 -18.61 -2.54
C ILE A 374 27.40 -18.72 -1.42
N LEU A 375 28.34 -17.76 -1.40
CA LEU A 375 29.45 -17.69 -0.46
C LEU A 375 29.06 -17.03 0.87
N HIS A 376 28.19 -16.02 0.82
CA HIS A 376 27.70 -15.24 1.97
C HIS A 376 26.18 -15.13 1.94
N THR A 377 25.52 -16.17 2.45
CA THR A 377 24.06 -16.30 2.42
C THR A 377 23.35 -15.25 3.26
N ASP A 378 24.03 -14.59 4.19
CA ASP A 378 23.52 -13.58 5.12
C ASP A 378 23.79 -12.13 4.68
N LYS A 379 24.57 -11.93 3.61
CA LYS A 379 25.02 -10.60 3.15
C LYS A 379 24.47 -10.25 1.77
N PHE A 380 24.35 -11.23 0.87
CA PHE A 380 23.93 -10.99 -0.51
C PHE A 380 22.70 -11.81 -0.88
N ILE A 381 21.92 -11.27 -1.82
CA ILE A 381 20.70 -11.89 -2.33
C ILE A 381 20.73 -11.96 -3.87
N PRO A 382 20.44 -13.11 -4.50
CA PRO A 382 20.40 -13.21 -5.95
C PRO A 382 19.11 -12.58 -6.48
N LEU A 383 19.21 -11.41 -7.12
CA LEU A 383 18.06 -10.68 -7.66
C LEU A 383 18.16 -10.53 -9.17
N TRP A 384 17.26 -11.20 -9.89
CA TRP A 384 17.15 -11.10 -11.34
C TRP A 384 15.69 -11.15 -11.79
N TRP A 385 15.42 -10.40 -12.86
CA TRP A 385 14.08 -10.24 -13.42
C TRP A 385 13.80 -11.29 -14.49
N LYS A 386 12.66 -11.96 -14.34
CA LYS A 386 12.00 -12.69 -15.45
C LYS A 386 10.51 -12.71 -15.17
N ARG A 387 9.72 -12.39 -16.20
CA ARG A 387 8.28 -12.15 -16.11
C ARG A 387 7.52 -13.14 -15.22
N ASP A 388 7.74 -14.44 -15.46
CA ASP A 388 6.98 -15.52 -14.81
C ASP A 388 7.79 -16.33 -13.78
N ASP A 389 9.09 -16.54 -14.05
CA ASP A 389 9.91 -17.47 -13.25
C ASP A 389 11.02 -16.78 -12.43
N GLY A 390 11.11 -15.45 -12.50
CA GLY A 390 12.17 -14.69 -11.87
C GLY A 390 12.14 -14.74 -10.35
N VAL A 391 13.30 -14.49 -9.73
CA VAL A 391 13.31 -14.06 -8.32
C VAL A 391 12.51 -12.77 -8.18
N ILE A 392 12.62 -11.89 -9.18
CA ILE A 392 11.74 -10.75 -9.39
C ILE A 392 10.89 -11.04 -10.61
N ASN A 393 9.57 -10.95 -10.46
CA ASN A 393 8.60 -11.32 -11.49
C ASN A 393 7.35 -10.44 -11.40
N GLU A 394 6.42 -10.56 -12.34
CA GLU A 394 5.20 -9.73 -12.35
C GLU A 394 4.32 -9.91 -11.11
N ARG A 395 4.47 -11.02 -10.39
CA ARG A 395 3.63 -11.38 -9.24
C ARG A 395 4.13 -10.70 -7.96
N ASN A 396 5.44 -10.54 -7.80
CA ASN A 396 6.05 -9.98 -6.59
C ASN A 396 6.60 -8.55 -6.75
N ILE A 397 6.67 -8.02 -7.98
CA ILE A 397 7.24 -6.69 -8.24
C ILE A 397 6.55 -5.58 -7.46
N SER A 398 5.25 -5.72 -7.18
CA SER A 398 4.51 -4.73 -6.38
C SER A 398 4.98 -4.64 -4.92
N LEU A 399 5.51 -5.74 -4.38
CA LEU A 399 6.09 -5.78 -3.02
C LEU A 399 7.45 -5.08 -3.00
N LEU A 400 8.27 -5.35 -4.01
CA LEU A 400 9.60 -4.75 -4.12
C LEU A 400 9.51 -3.27 -4.47
N ASN A 401 8.50 -2.86 -5.24
CA ASN A 401 8.24 -1.47 -5.55
C ASN A 401 8.04 -0.61 -4.29
N GLU A 402 7.41 -1.14 -3.23
CA GLU A 402 7.28 -0.42 -1.96
C GLU A 402 8.64 -0.14 -1.31
N VAL A 403 9.57 -1.07 -1.43
CA VAL A 403 10.95 -0.93 -0.92
C VAL A 403 11.74 0.06 -1.76
N THR A 404 11.71 -0.06 -3.08
CA THR A 404 12.48 0.84 -3.97
C THR A 404 11.95 2.27 -3.96
N LEU A 405 10.65 2.45 -3.73
CA LEU A 405 10.05 3.78 -3.62
C LEU A 405 10.61 4.58 -2.44
N LYS A 406 11.03 3.93 -1.34
CA LYS A 406 11.76 4.60 -0.24
C LYS A 406 13.03 5.31 -0.72
N HIS A 407 13.59 4.86 -1.82
CA HIS A 407 14.80 5.41 -2.43
C HIS A 407 14.51 6.25 -3.69
N GLY A 408 13.25 6.64 -3.91
CA GLY A 408 12.84 7.49 -5.02
C GLY A 408 12.66 6.77 -6.36
N ILE A 409 12.67 5.44 -6.38
CA ILE A 409 12.56 4.65 -7.63
C ILE A 409 11.26 3.85 -7.66
N SER A 410 10.47 4.05 -8.71
CA SER A 410 9.24 3.30 -8.99
C SER A 410 9.49 2.24 -10.05
N LEU A 411 9.78 1.00 -9.62
CA LEU A 411 9.96 -0.14 -10.54
C LEU A 411 8.73 -0.36 -11.43
N LEU A 412 7.53 -0.10 -10.90
CA LEU A 412 6.28 -0.24 -11.65
C LEU A 412 6.16 0.77 -12.80
N ASP A 413 6.57 2.02 -12.60
CA ASP A 413 6.52 3.05 -13.66
C ASP A 413 7.57 2.78 -14.75
N GLU A 414 8.74 2.28 -14.35
CA GLU A 414 9.80 1.88 -15.27
C GLU A 414 9.38 0.69 -16.14
N ILE A 415 8.77 -0.35 -15.55
CA ILE A 415 8.26 -1.50 -16.32
C ILE A 415 7.12 -1.08 -17.24
N ARG A 416 6.18 -0.23 -16.78
CA ARG A 416 5.06 0.24 -17.61
C ARG A 416 5.53 1.02 -18.83
N SER A 417 6.57 1.83 -18.69
CA SER A 417 7.11 2.64 -19.79
C SER A 417 7.94 1.82 -20.79
N LYS A 418 8.74 0.84 -20.32
CA LYS A 418 9.68 0.10 -21.17
C LYS A 418 9.27 -1.34 -21.49
N LYS A 419 8.14 -1.82 -20.95
CA LYS A 419 7.68 -3.24 -20.98
C LYS A 419 8.73 -4.26 -20.48
N THR A 420 9.83 -3.78 -19.90
CA THR A 420 10.98 -4.53 -19.39
C THR A 420 11.57 -3.74 -18.23
N LEU A 421 12.22 -4.43 -17.28
CA LEU A 421 12.92 -3.76 -16.20
C LEU A 421 14.22 -3.16 -16.74
N PRO A 422 14.46 -1.83 -16.65
CA PRO A 422 15.74 -1.25 -17.02
C PRO A 422 16.79 -1.72 -16.01
N LEU A 423 17.51 -2.76 -16.38
CA LEU A 423 18.43 -3.49 -15.51
C LEU A 423 19.49 -2.57 -14.89
N ASP A 424 19.96 -1.55 -15.62
CA ASP A 424 20.96 -0.63 -15.09
C ASP A 424 20.43 0.16 -13.87
N THR A 425 19.23 0.74 -13.95
CA THR A 425 18.57 1.43 -12.83
C THR A 425 18.29 0.50 -11.65
N PHE A 426 17.87 -0.74 -11.95
CA PHE A 426 17.62 -1.74 -10.92
C PHE A 426 18.90 -2.15 -10.17
N TYR A 427 20.02 -2.28 -10.89
CA TYR A 427 21.29 -2.68 -10.28
C TYR A 427 22.02 -1.54 -9.58
N GLU A 428 21.73 -0.28 -9.90
CA GLU A 428 22.17 0.88 -9.11
C GLU A 428 21.59 0.87 -7.68
N ILE A 429 20.38 0.35 -7.49
CA ILE A 429 19.73 0.27 -6.18
C ILE A 429 19.90 -1.07 -5.48
N TYR A 430 20.61 -2.02 -6.09
CA TYR A 430 20.80 -3.35 -5.52
C TYR A 430 21.32 -3.32 -4.08
N PRO A 431 22.34 -2.52 -3.70
CA PRO A 431 22.81 -2.48 -2.31
C PRO A 431 21.72 -2.05 -1.32
N LYS A 432 20.97 -0.99 -1.66
CA LYS A 432 19.87 -0.47 -0.83
C LYS A 432 18.75 -1.49 -0.67
N LEU A 433 18.39 -2.15 -1.77
CA LEU A 433 17.37 -3.19 -1.78
C LEU A 433 17.78 -4.40 -0.92
N THR A 434 19.04 -4.83 -1.01
CA THR A 434 19.59 -5.92 -0.20
C THR A 434 19.55 -5.57 1.29
N MET A 435 19.96 -4.36 1.67
CA MET A 435 19.93 -3.91 3.07
C MET A 435 18.50 -3.88 3.63
N GLU A 436 17.54 -3.36 2.87
CA GLU A 436 16.14 -3.31 3.29
C GLU A 436 15.54 -4.73 3.41
N LEU A 437 15.81 -5.61 2.44
CA LEU A 437 15.35 -7.00 2.48
C LEU A 437 15.92 -7.74 3.69
N LYS A 438 17.21 -7.54 3.99
CA LYS A 438 17.89 -8.08 5.17
C LYS A 438 17.30 -7.56 6.47
N SER A 439 17.03 -6.26 6.56
CA SER A 439 16.37 -5.68 7.74
C SER A 439 15.00 -6.31 7.97
N ILE A 440 14.18 -6.42 6.92
CA ILE A 440 12.83 -6.99 7.00
C ILE A 440 12.87 -8.49 7.33
N SER A 441 13.79 -9.24 6.73
CA SER A 441 13.91 -10.68 6.95
C SER A 441 14.40 -11.01 8.36
N ASN A 442 15.34 -10.22 8.89
CA ASN A 442 15.83 -10.36 10.26
C ASN A 442 14.71 -10.16 11.29
N GLU A 443 13.82 -9.18 11.06
CA GLU A 443 12.66 -8.95 11.94
C GLU A 443 11.69 -10.14 12.03
N ILE A 444 11.73 -11.07 11.07
CA ILE A 444 10.90 -12.28 11.03
C ILE A 444 11.72 -13.57 11.23
N GLY A 445 12.97 -13.42 11.69
CA GLY A 445 13.88 -14.52 11.98
C GLY A 445 14.29 -15.32 10.75
N ILE A 446 14.52 -14.65 9.61
CA ILE A 446 15.19 -15.23 8.44
C ILE A 446 16.50 -14.46 8.25
N ASP A 447 17.61 -15.11 8.60
CA ASP A 447 18.98 -14.61 8.46
C ASP A 447 19.61 -14.99 7.10
N ASN A 448 19.07 -16.00 6.44
CA ASN A 448 19.51 -16.47 5.13
C ASN A 448 18.78 -15.73 3.99
N LEU A 449 19.47 -14.85 3.27
CA LEU A 449 18.94 -14.10 2.14
C LEU A 449 18.67 -14.97 0.89
N LEU A 450 19.28 -16.15 0.75
CA LEU A 450 18.88 -17.11 -0.28
C LEU A 450 17.46 -17.65 -0.01
N GLU A 451 17.10 -17.82 1.26
CA GLU A 451 15.73 -18.21 1.66
C GLU A 451 14.73 -17.12 1.29
N VAL A 452 15.11 -15.86 1.52
CA VAL A 452 14.30 -14.70 1.10
C VAL A 452 14.13 -14.69 -0.42
N ALA A 453 15.19 -14.88 -1.20
CA ALA A 453 15.12 -14.96 -2.66
C ALA A 453 14.24 -16.14 -3.12
N PHE A 454 14.34 -17.29 -2.45
CA PHE A 454 13.49 -18.43 -2.69
C PHE A 454 12.01 -18.06 -2.51
N TYR A 455 11.64 -17.48 -1.37
CA TYR A 455 10.27 -17.05 -1.11
C TYR A 455 9.79 -16.02 -2.13
N LEU A 456 10.59 -15.01 -2.44
CA LEU A 456 10.25 -14.04 -3.49
C LEU A 456 9.99 -14.76 -4.82
N SER A 457 10.83 -15.73 -5.19
CA SER A 457 10.68 -16.49 -6.43
C SER A 457 9.46 -17.42 -6.46
N LYS A 458 8.89 -17.75 -5.30
CA LYS A 458 7.61 -18.47 -5.16
C LYS A 458 6.42 -17.54 -5.24
N GLY A 459 6.64 -16.28 -4.89
CA GLY A 459 5.61 -15.31 -4.59
C GLY A 459 4.56 -15.17 -5.66
N GLU A 460 3.41 -15.82 -5.46
CA GLU A 460 2.10 -15.36 -5.93
C GLU A 460 1.51 -14.30 -4.98
N TYR A 461 2.35 -13.62 -4.19
CA TYR A 461 1.89 -12.60 -3.28
C TYR A 461 1.70 -11.27 -4.02
N ARG A 462 0.56 -11.20 -4.69
CA ARG A 462 -0.10 -9.95 -5.03
C ARG A 462 -1.04 -9.58 -3.88
N ARG A 463 -1.28 -8.28 -3.66
CA ARG A 463 -2.35 -7.85 -2.76
C ARG A 463 -3.64 -8.61 -3.13
N PRO A 464 -4.28 -9.33 -2.18
CA PRO A 464 -5.56 -9.97 -2.41
C PRO A 464 -6.51 -8.98 -3.08
N GLN A 465 -7.05 -9.38 -4.22
CA GLN A 465 -8.03 -8.58 -4.91
C GLN A 465 -9.40 -8.96 -4.39
N VAL A 466 -10.32 -8.00 -4.41
CA VAL A 466 -11.70 -8.25 -4.05
C VAL A 466 -12.51 -8.35 -5.34
N PHE A 467 -13.33 -9.38 -5.43
CA PHE A 467 -14.25 -9.60 -6.53
C PHE A 467 -15.66 -9.65 -5.99
N LEU A 468 -16.57 -9.01 -6.69
CA LEU A 468 -18.00 -9.12 -6.45
C LEU A 468 -18.55 -10.21 -7.36
N ILE A 469 -19.32 -11.14 -6.81
CA ILE A 469 -20.17 -12.06 -7.56
C ILE A 469 -21.65 -11.84 -7.22
N GLN A 470 -22.51 -12.17 -8.17
CA GLN A 470 -23.95 -12.25 -7.95
C GLN A 470 -24.44 -13.69 -8.08
N VAL A 471 -25.27 -14.11 -7.13
CA VAL A 471 -25.91 -15.43 -7.13
C VAL A 471 -27.43 -15.30 -7.07
N THR A 472 -28.12 -16.27 -7.65
CA THR A 472 -29.59 -16.30 -7.76
C THR A 472 -30.16 -17.57 -7.14
N GLY A 473 -31.41 -17.51 -6.70
CA GLY A 473 -32.17 -18.65 -6.19
C GLY A 473 -32.73 -19.58 -7.28
N SER A 474 -32.40 -19.32 -8.55
CA SER A 474 -32.77 -20.16 -9.68
C SER A 474 -31.94 -21.46 -9.74
N PRO A 475 -32.48 -22.56 -10.31
CA PRO A 475 -31.74 -23.81 -10.52
C PRO A 475 -30.41 -23.58 -11.23
N ALA A 476 -29.35 -24.28 -10.80
CA ALA A 476 -28.03 -24.15 -11.39
C ALA A 476 -27.96 -24.84 -12.76
N LYS A 477 -28.21 -24.07 -13.82
CA LYS A 477 -28.21 -24.52 -15.22
C LYS A 477 -26.97 -24.03 -15.97
N HIS A 478 -25.86 -24.72 -15.81
CA HIS A 478 -24.63 -24.38 -16.51
C HIS A 478 -24.66 -24.89 -17.97
N ASN A 479 -23.70 -24.45 -18.79
CA ASN A 479 -23.65 -24.80 -20.21
C ASN A 479 -23.48 -26.32 -20.43
N ILE A 480 -22.73 -26.99 -19.56
CA ILE A 480 -22.38 -28.41 -19.71
C ILE A 480 -23.25 -29.32 -18.83
N VAL A 481 -23.75 -28.81 -17.71
CA VAL A 481 -24.50 -29.57 -16.71
C VAL A 481 -25.63 -28.75 -16.11
N GLU A 482 -26.76 -29.40 -15.84
CA GLU A 482 -27.88 -28.84 -15.11
C GLU A 482 -28.06 -29.62 -13.81
N PHE A 483 -28.17 -28.91 -12.69
CA PHE A 483 -28.40 -29.51 -11.38
C PHE A 483 -29.84 -29.30 -10.95
N GLU A 484 -30.53 -30.40 -10.64
CA GLU A 484 -31.90 -30.38 -10.12
C GLU A 484 -31.97 -30.23 -8.59
N ASP A 485 -30.87 -30.54 -7.90
CA ASP A 485 -30.78 -30.60 -6.43
C ASP A 485 -30.31 -29.30 -5.77
N ARG A 486 -29.93 -28.29 -6.56
CA ARG A 486 -29.32 -27.04 -6.07
C ARG A 486 -29.54 -25.84 -6.99
N THR A 487 -29.46 -24.67 -6.39
CA THR A 487 -29.50 -23.36 -7.04
C THR A 487 -28.09 -22.79 -7.23
N TYR A 488 -27.93 -21.73 -8.03
CA TYR A 488 -26.64 -21.01 -8.12
C TYR A 488 -26.18 -20.46 -6.76
N SER A 489 -27.12 -20.02 -5.91
CA SER A 489 -26.80 -19.63 -4.54
C SER A 489 -26.34 -20.79 -3.67
N ASP A 490 -26.89 -21.99 -3.84
CA ASP A 490 -26.50 -23.17 -3.06
C ASP A 490 -25.05 -23.57 -3.34
N GLU A 491 -24.60 -23.49 -4.59
CA GLU A 491 -23.19 -23.78 -4.97
C GLU A 491 -22.22 -22.99 -4.08
N VAL A 492 -22.49 -21.70 -3.89
CA VAL A 492 -21.64 -20.80 -3.10
C VAL A 492 -21.90 -20.94 -1.61
N ILE A 493 -23.16 -20.83 -1.19
CA ILE A 493 -23.54 -20.68 0.23
C ILE A 493 -23.47 -22.02 0.98
N LYS A 494 -23.91 -23.11 0.34
CA LYS A 494 -24.02 -24.44 0.95
C LYS A 494 -22.83 -25.32 0.59
N TYR A 495 -22.37 -25.27 -0.66
CA TYR A 495 -21.30 -26.15 -1.17
C TYR A 495 -19.94 -25.47 -1.28
N ASN A 496 -19.82 -24.18 -0.97
CA ASN A 496 -18.57 -23.41 -0.91
C ASN A 496 -17.75 -23.45 -2.22
N TYR A 497 -18.41 -23.40 -3.37
CA TYR A 497 -17.74 -23.21 -4.65
C TYR A 497 -18.49 -22.23 -5.56
N TYR A 498 -17.80 -21.64 -6.51
CA TYR A 498 -18.40 -20.83 -7.57
C TYR A 498 -17.97 -21.37 -8.93
N ARG A 499 -18.94 -21.75 -9.76
CA ARG A 499 -18.73 -22.36 -11.07
C ARG A 499 -19.11 -21.36 -12.17
N HIS A 500 -18.22 -21.18 -13.16
CA HIS A 500 -18.42 -20.24 -14.25
C HIS A 500 -18.02 -20.85 -15.61
N GLU A 501 -19.04 -21.21 -16.40
CA GLU A 501 -18.88 -21.83 -17.72
C GLU A 501 -19.17 -20.89 -18.89
N GLY A 502 -19.53 -19.65 -18.60
CA GLY A 502 -19.80 -18.62 -19.59
C GLY A 502 -18.55 -18.19 -20.34
N SER A 503 -18.76 -17.34 -21.35
CA SER A 503 -17.64 -16.64 -21.99
C SER A 503 -16.92 -15.79 -20.96
N ILE A 504 -15.62 -16.00 -20.87
CA ILE A 504 -14.70 -15.25 -20.02
C ILE A 504 -14.09 -14.06 -20.79
N GLU A 505 -14.79 -13.61 -21.83
CA GLU A 505 -14.55 -12.37 -22.56
C GLU A 505 -15.67 -11.36 -22.28
N GLY A 506 -15.42 -10.07 -22.50
CA GLY A 506 -16.41 -9.03 -22.22
C GLY A 506 -16.70 -8.83 -20.73
N LYS A 507 -17.97 -8.94 -20.31
CA LYS A 507 -18.45 -8.52 -18.98
C LYS A 507 -17.84 -9.32 -17.82
N ASP A 508 -17.56 -10.61 -18.03
CA ASP A 508 -17.05 -11.54 -17.01
C ASP A 508 -15.54 -11.83 -17.14
N SER A 509 -14.82 -11.03 -17.93
CA SER A 509 -13.37 -11.14 -18.13
C SER A 509 -12.54 -11.07 -16.85
N ASP A 510 -13.12 -10.58 -15.75
CA ASP A 510 -12.46 -10.54 -14.45
C ASP A 510 -12.33 -11.93 -13.81
N PHE A 511 -13.08 -12.95 -14.25
CA PHE A 511 -12.92 -14.33 -13.77
C PHE A 511 -11.49 -14.85 -13.98
N LYS A 512 -10.89 -14.59 -15.15
CA LYS A 512 -9.49 -15.00 -15.44
C LYS A 512 -8.48 -14.35 -14.50
N LYS A 513 -8.86 -13.25 -13.85
CA LYS A 513 -7.99 -12.48 -12.95
C LYS A 513 -8.05 -12.97 -11.51
N VAL A 514 -9.00 -13.81 -11.14
CA VAL A 514 -9.14 -14.37 -9.78
C VAL A 514 -8.05 -15.40 -9.52
N ASN A 515 -7.38 -15.30 -8.37
CA ASN A 515 -6.33 -16.18 -7.87
C ASN A 515 -6.67 -16.69 -6.47
N ILE A 516 -5.96 -17.73 -6.04
CA ILE A 516 -6.02 -18.22 -4.66
C ILE A 516 -5.57 -17.08 -3.72
N GLY A 517 -6.27 -16.94 -2.59
CA GLY A 517 -6.07 -15.88 -1.60
C GLY A 517 -6.86 -14.59 -1.85
N ASP A 518 -7.52 -14.45 -3.00
CA ASP A 518 -8.44 -13.32 -3.24
C ASP A 518 -9.74 -13.44 -2.43
N TYR A 519 -10.45 -12.32 -2.31
CA TYR A 519 -11.72 -12.28 -1.62
C TYR A 519 -12.89 -12.17 -2.59
N ILE A 520 -13.97 -12.88 -2.28
CA ILE A 520 -15.23 -12.86 -3.01
C ILE A 520 -16.32 -12.26 -2.10
N LEU A 521 -16.85 -11.12 -2.51
CA LEU A 521 -18.07 -10.54 -1.96
C LEU A 521 -19.28 -11.12 -2.70
N VAL A 522 -20.25 -11.66 -1.97
CA VAL A 522 -21.43 -12.30 -2.56
C VAL A 522 -22.65 -11.42 -2.36
N TYR A 523 -23.20 -10.95 -3.49
CA TYR A 523 -24.52 -10.34 -3.56
C TYR A 523 -25.56 -11.40 -3.91
N CYS A 524 -26.52 -11.58 -3.01
CA CYS A 524 -27.66 -12.46 -3.22
C CYS A 524 -28.77 -11.68 -3.94
N ALA A 525 -29.25 -12.19 -5.07
CA ALA A 525 -30.42 -11.64 -5.73
C ALA A 525 -31.69 -11.78 -4.87
N THR A 526 -32.78 -11.10 -5.27
CA THR A 526 -34.02 -11.03 -4.49
C THR A 526 -34.74 -12.37 -4.34
N ASP A 527 -34.44 -13.33 -5.21
CA ASP A 527 -34.99 -14.69 -5.22
C ASP A 527 -34.21 -15.68 -4.32
N VAL A 528 -33.08 -15.26 -3.72
CA VAL A 528 -32.31 -16.09 -2.79
C VAL A 528 -32.93 -16.04 -1.39
N LYS A 529 -33.44 -17.17 -0.89
CA LYS A 529 -34.26 -17.23 0.34
C LYS A 529 -33.50 -16.81 1.60
N GLU A 530 -32.22 -17.15 1.71
CA GLU A 530 -31.39 -16.92 2.89
C GLU A 530 -31.00 -15.44 3.07
N CYS A 531 -31.02 -14.67 1.98
CA CYS A 531 -30.42 -13.33 1.91
C CYS A 531 -30.99 -12.45 0.79
N PRO A 532 -32.31 -12.30 0.64
CA PRO A 532 -32.89 -11.70 -0.56
C PRO A 532 -32.42 -10.26 -0.77
N GLY A 533 -31.78 -10.00 -1.91
CA GLY A 533 -31.39 -8.65 -2.35
C GLY A 533 -30.28 -8.00 -1.51
N LYS A 534 -29.37 -8.79 -0.93
CA LYS A 534 -28.34 -8.30 0.00
C LYS A 534 -26.94 -8.80 -0.34
N LEU A 535 -25.96 -7.91 -0.15
CA LEU A 535 -24.55 -8.28 -0.03
C LEU A 535 -24.28 -8.80 1.39
N LYS A 536 -23.96 -10.09 1.52
CA LYS A 536 -23.96 -10.75 2.85
C LYS A 536 -22.71 -11.54 3.18
N TYR A 537 -22.07 -12.18 2.21
CA TYR A 537 -20.98 -13.10 2.50
C TYR A 537 -19.64 -12.61 1.95
N VAL A 538 -18.58 -12.90 2.70
CA VAL A 538 -17.19 -12.70 2.28
C VAL A 538 -16.48 -14.04 2.34
N TYR A 539 -16.01 -14.49 1.18
CA TYR A 539 -15.23 -15.72 1.04
C TYR A 539 -13.80 -15.41 0.67
N GLU A 540 -12.89 -16.32 0.99
CA GLU A 540 -11.56 -16.42 0.41
C GLU A 540 -11.54 -17.50 -0.65
N VAL A 541 -10.86 -17.27 -1.77
CA VAL A 541 -10.60 -18.29 -2.78
C VAL A 541 -9.46 -19.17 -2.29
N ILE A 542 -9.73 -20.45 -2.03
CA ILE A 542 -8.74 -21.42 -1.53
C ILE A 542 -8.27 -22.42 -2.58
N GLY A 543 -8.88 -22.43 -3.76
CA GLY A 543 -8.51 -23.34 -4.84
C GLY A 543 -9.16 -22.97 -6.17
N LYS A 544 -8.58 -23.47 -7.26
CA LYS A 544 -9.10 -23.36 -8.63
C LYS A 544 -9.07 -24.72 -9.28
N GLU A 545 -10.20 -25.16 -9.84
CA GLU A 545 -10.36 -26.49 -10.42
C GLU A 545 -10.89 -26.40 -11.86
N ASN A 546 -10.47 -27.35 -12.69
CA ASN A 546 -11.04 -27.58 -14.00
C ASN A 546 -12.42 -28.25 -13.86
N LEU A 547 -13.22 -28.17 -14.93
CA LEU A 547 -14.47 -28.92 -15.00
C LEU A 547 -14.17 -30.43 -14.99
N PRO A 548 -15.03 -31.26 -14.38
CA PRO A 548 -14.88 -32.71 -14.43
C PRO A 548 -14.84 -33.22 -15.89
N GLU A 549 -13.87 -34.06 -16.23
CA GLU A 549 -13.66 -34.53 -17.60
C GLU A 549 -14.88 -35.30 -18.14
N ASN A 550 -15.50 -36.12 -17.29
CA ASN A 550 -16.70 -36.88 -17.63
C ASN A 550 -17.89 -35.98 -18.01
N GLU A 551 -18.08 -34.84 -17.33
CA GLU A 551 -19.14 -33.88 -17.66
C GLU A 551 -18.86 -33.19 -18.99
N LEU A 552 -17.61 -32.78 -19.21
CA LEU A 552 -17.19 -32.12 -20.44
C LEU A 552 -17.31 -33.04 -21.66
N ASP A 553 -16.83 -34.29 -21.54
CA ASP A 553 -16.90 -35.29 -22.59
C ASP A 553 -18.36 -35.62 -22.97
N TYR A 554 -19.24 -35.72 -21.98
CA TYR A 554 -20.67 -35.93 -22.22
C TYR A 554 -21.30 -34.73 -22.94
N ALA A 555 -20.98 -33.51 -22.53
CA ALA A 555 -21.51 -32.30 -23.15
C ALA A 555 -21.04 -32.12 -24.61
N ILE A 556 -19.82 -32.53 -24.94
CA ILE A 556 -19.31 -32.59 -26.32
C ILE A 556 -20.08 -33.65 -27.13
N LYS A 557 -20.19 -34.88 -26.61
CA LYS A 557 -20.90 -35.97 -27.31
C LYS A 557 -22.38 -35.68 -27.55
N SER A 558 -23.02 -34.96 -26.63
CA SER A 558 -24.43 -34.56 -26.72
C SER A 558 -24.65 -33.28 -27.54
N GLY A 559 -23.60 -32.66 -28.07
CA GLY A 559 -23.69 -31.45 -28.91
C GLY A 559 -24.04 -30.18 -28.14
N LYS A 560 -23.95 -30.17 -26.80
CA LYS A 560 -24.21 -28.98 -25.97
C LYS A 560 -23.12 -27.91 -26.12
N ILE A 561 -21.92 -28.30 -26.57
CA ILE A 561 -20.77 -27.41 -26.74
C ILE A 561 -20.13 -27.67 -28.10
N ALA A 562 -19.70 -26.60 -28.79
CA ALA A 562 -18.97 -26.75 -30.04
C ALA A 562 -17.50 -27.20 -29.76
N PRO A 563 -16.90 -28.05 -30.61
CA PRO A 563 -15.51 -28.51 -30.42
C PRO A 563 -14.46 -27.39 -30.29
N LYS A 564 -14.73 -26.21 -30.88
CA LYS A 564 -13.85 -25.04 -30.76
C LYS A 564 -13.81 -24.44 -29.35
N ASP A 565 -14.89 -24.59 -28.57
CA ASP A 565 -15.02 -24.03 -27.22
C ASP A 565 -14.43 -24.98 -26.16
N GLU A 566 -14.26 -26.27 -26.48
CA GLU A 566 -13.61 -27.28 -25.65
C GLU A 566 -12.20 -26.85 -25.22
N VAL A 567 -11.41 -26.36 -26.17
CA VAL A 567 -10.02 -25.97 -25.94
C VAL A 567 -9.93 -24.88 -24.86
N GLU A 568 -10.90 -23.96 -24.80
CA GLU A 568 -10.93 -22.90 -23.78
C GLU A 568 -11.46 -23.40 -22.44
N LEU A 569 -12.42 -24.33 -22.44
CA LEU A 569 -12.96 -24.93 -21.21
C LEU A 569 -11.94 -25.82 -20.49
N ARG A 570 -11.05 -26.50 -21.24
CA ARG A 570 -9.96 -27.32 -20.65
C ARG A 570 -8.76 -26.52 -20.20
N LYS A 571 -8.48 -25.36 -20.80
CA LYS A 571 -7.28 -24.56 -20.51
C LYS A 571 -7.37 -23.74 -19.22
N ILE A 572 -8.57 -23.32 -18.84
CA ILE A 572 -8.77 -22.36 -17.75
C ILE A 572 -9.66 -23.01 -16.68
N PRO A 573 -9.19 -23.09 -15.42
CA PRO A 573 -10.00 -23.55 -14.30
C PRO A 573 -11.32 -22.77 -14.23
N ARG A 574 -12.45 -23.48 -14.14
CA ARG A 574 -13.81 -22.89 -14.17
C ARG A 574 -14.53 -22.95 -12.82
N ILE A 575 -13.91 -23.58 -11.82
CA ILE A 575 -14.47 -23.70 -10.48
C ILE A 575 -13.53 -23.01 -9.50
N LEU A 576 -14.06 -22.10 -8.69
CA LEU A 576 -13.38 -21.52 -7.53
C LEU A 576 -13.83 -22.24 -6.27
N ARG A 577 -12.88 -22.77 -5.50
CA ARG A 577 -13.15 -23.28 -4.15
C ARG A 577 -13.08 -22.14 -3.15
N LEU A 578 -14.07 -22.05 -2.28
CA LEU A 578 -14.28 -20.93 -1.39
C LEU A 578 -14.20 -21.37 0.07
N ARG A 579 -13.67 -20.49 0.93
CA ARG A 579 -13.73 -20.61 2.38
C ARG A 579 -14.46 -19.41 2.94
N LEU A 580 -15.57 -19.64 3.64
CA LEU A 580 -16.31 -18.54 4.26
C LEU A 580 -15.45 -17.90 5.34
N LEU A 581 -15.21 -16.60 5.22
CA LEU A 581 -14.51 -15.81 6.24
C LEU A 581 -15.49 -15.08 7.14
N HIS A 582 -16.47 -14.39 6.54
CA HIS A 582 -17.39 -13.54 7.28
C HIS A 582 -18.81 -13.58 6.72
N THR A 583 -19.77 -13.55 7.64
CA THR A 583 -21.18 -13.26 7.37
C THR A 583 -21.49 -11.86 7.89
N LEU A 584 -21.79 -10.95 6.98
CA LEU A 584 -22.13 -9.57 7.27
C LEU A 584 -23.59 -9.45 7.74
N LYS A 585 -23.92 -8.34 8.39
CA LYS A 585 -25.32 -7.98 8.73
C LYS A 585 -26.22 -7.82 7.48
N GLY A 586 -25.62 -7.70 6.29
CA GLY A 586 -26.28 -7.59 5.00
C GLY A 586 -26.51 -6.13 4.59
N LEU A 587 -26.02 -5.75 3.40
CA LEU A 587 -26.31 -4.45 2.79
C LEU A 587 -27.30 -4.62 1.65
N ASP A 588 -28.43 -3.92 1.69
CA ASP A 588 -29.40 -3.94 0.58
C ASP A 588 -28.91 -3.12 -0.63
N LEU A 589 -29.51 -3.38 -1.79
CA LEU A 589 -29.13 -2.75 -3.05
C LEU A 589 -29.19 -1.22 -3.01
N LYS A 590 -30.22 -0.62 -2.39
CA LYS A 590 -30.36 0.83 -2.30
C LYS A 590 -29.22 1.43 -1.49
N ARG A 591 -28.85 0.77 -0.39
CA ARG A 591 -27.72 1.19 0.46
C ARG A 591 -26.40 1.03 -0.26
N ILE A 592 -26.18 -0.07 -1.00
CA ILE A 592 -24.98 -0.26 -1.82
C ILE A 592 -24.86 0.86 -2.84
N GLN A 593 -25.90 1.10 -3.65
CA GLN A 593 -25.90 2.15 -4.68
C GLN A 593 -25.60 3.53 -4.08
N LYS A 594 -26.25 3.88 -2.96
CA LYS A 594 -25.98 5.11 -2.23
C LYS A 594 -24.52 5.20 -1.78
N LEU A 595 -23.96 4.14 -1.22
CA LEU A 595 -22.56 4.11 -0.79
C LEU A 595 -21.59 4.20 -1.98
N VAL A 596 -21.95 3.68 -3.16
CA VAL A 596 -21.16 3.86 -4.38
C VAL A 596 -21.23 5.30 -4.87
N ASP A 597 -22.41 5.92 -4.86
CA ASP A 597 -22.58 7.33 -5.26
C ASP A 597 -21.87 8.28 -4.29
N GLU A 598 -21.82 7.93 -3.00
CA GLU A 598 -21.01 8.59 -1.97
C GLU A 598 -19.49 8.29 -2.13
N GLY A 599 -19.12 7.41 -3.06
CA GLY A 599 -17.76 6.94 -3.31
C GLY A 599 -17.14 6.16 -2.15
N VAL A 600 -17.96 5.61 -1.25
CA VAL A 600 -17.54 4.76 -0.13
C VAL A 600 -17.23 3.34 -0.64
N LEU A 601 -18.04 2.86 -1.58
CA LEU A 601 -17.85 1.56 -2.23
C LEU A 601 -17.40 1.74 -3.68
N SER A 602 -16.71 0.73 -4.22
CA SER A 602 -16.22 0.74 -5.61
C SER A 602 -17.34 1.05 -6.61
N PRO A 603 -17.09 1.88 -7.65
CA PRO A 603 -18.01 2.08 -8.76
C PRO A 603 -18.52 0.76 -9.37
N SER A 604 -17.67 -0.25 -9.42
CA SER A 604 -18.00 -1.59 -9.92
C SER A 604 -19.05 -2.31 -9.08
N MET A 605 -19.33 -1.90 -7.84
CA MET A 605 -20.43 -2.46 -7.03
C MET A 605 -21.82 -2.02 -7.52
N LYS A 606 -21.93 -1.08 -8.47
CA LYS A 606 -23.20 -0.82 -9.20
C LYS A 606 -23.70 -2.02 -9.99
N ASN A 607 -22.85 -3.01 -10.27
CA ASN A 607 -23.26 -4.23 -10.94
C ASN A 607 -24.16 -5.13 -10.06
N CYS A 608 -24.21 -4.92 -8.74
CA CYS A 608 -25.18 -5.60 -7.87
C CYS A 608 -26.61 -5.40 -8.40
N GLY A 609 -27.39 -6.47 -8.49
CA GLY A 609 -28.76 -6.44 -8.97
C GLY A 609 -28.90 -6.27 -10.49
N THR A 610 -27.80 -6.23 -11.24
CA THR A 610 -27.85 -6.15 -12.71
C THR A 610 -28.08 -7.54 -13.30
N ILE A 611 -29.02 -7.66 -14.23
CA ILE A 611 -29.31 -8.92 -14.92
C ILE A 611 -28.10 -9.33 -15.77
N GLY A 612 -27.70 -10.61 -15.65
CA GLY A 612 -26.58 -11.19 -16.41
C GLY A 612 -25.18 -10.77 -15.94
N PHE A 613 -25.07 -10.18 -14.74
CA PHE A 613 -23.80 -9.94 -14.09
C PHE A 613 -23.35 -11.19 -13.31
N ASN A 614 -22.11 -11.65 -13.55
CA ASN A 614 -21.57 -12.82 -12.85
C ASN A 614 -20.40 -12.47 -11.93
N ILE A 615 -19.35 -11.79 -12.43
CA ILE A 615 -18.18 -11.45 -11.62
C ILE A 615 -17.49 -10.14 -12.06
N LYS A 616 -17.12 -9.30 -11.09
CA LYS A 616 -16.33 -8.07 -11.33
C LYS A 616 -15.27 -7.89 -10.26
N LYS A 617 -14.09 -7.42 -10.65
CA LYS A 617 -13.15 -6.87 -9.66
C LYS A 617 -13.73 -5.58 -9.07
N VAL A 618 -13.63 -5.44 -7.75
CA VAL A 618 -14.02 -4.25 -6.99
C VAL A 618 -12.83 -3.73 -6.19
N GLU A 619 -12.76 -2.41 -6.06
CA GLU A 619 -11.68 -1.66 -5.39
C GLU A 619 -11.97 -1.42 -3.92
#